data_AF-A0A2R5FTT6-F1
#
_entry.id   AF-A0A2R5FTT6-F1
#
_cell.length_a   1.000
_cell.length_b   1.000
_cell.length_c   1.000
_cell.angle_alpha   90.00
_cell.angle_beta   90.00
_cell.angle_gamma   90.00
#
_symmetry.space_group_name_H-M   'P 1'
#
loop_
_entity.id
_entity.type
_entity.pdbx_description
1 polymer ?
#
loop_
_entity_poly.entity_id
_entity_poly.type
_entity_poly.pdbx_seq_one_letter_code
_entity_poly.pdbx_strand_id
1 'polypeptide(L)'
;MQAYKLNATIDESGHLIIDEPLNIAPGKVEVIILQPVPSLETPTESQPEKPRRKSKVKAFEGLFENAPPTPPDFDPDRARWEALKEKHNL
;
A
#
# COMPACT_ATOMS: atom_id res chain seq x y z
N MET A 1 -1.80 -24.16 9.04
CA MET A 1 -1.76 -24.09 7.57
C MET A 1 -0.40 -23.56 7.16
N GLN A 2 0.22 -24.14 6.14
CA GLN A 2 1.54 -23.74 5.64
C GLN A 2 1.38 -23.26 4.19
N ALA A 3 2.02 -22.14 3.84
CA ALA A 3 2.01 -21.58 2.49
C ALA A 3 3.41 -21.69 1.88
N TYR A 4 3.44 -21.92 0.56
CA TYR A 4 4.66 -21.97 -0.23
C TYR A 4 4.66 -20.81 -1.21
N LYS A 5 5.78 -20.09 -1.31
CA LYS A 5 5.98 -19.08 -2.35
C LYS A 5 6.80 -19.72 -3.47
N LEU A 6 6.21 -19.81 -4.65
CA LEU A 6 6.82 -20.37 -5.84
C LEU A 6 6.73 -19.35 -6.98
N ASN A 7 7.66 -19.46 -7.92
CA ASN A 7 7.55 -18.74 -9.19
C ASN A 7 6.64 -19.55 -10.11
N ALA A 8 5.66 -18.84 -10.67
CA ALA A 8 4.72 -19.42 -11.60
C ALA A 8 4.29 -18.36 -12.60
N THR A 9 4.01 -18.80 -13.83
CA THR A 9 3.62 -17.95 -14.95
C THR A 9 2.23 -18.36 -15.43
N ILE A 10 1.41 -17.37 -15.80
CA ILE A 10 0.17 -17.63 -16.55
C ILE A 10 0.52 -17.56 -18.03
N ASP A 11 0.30 -18.64 -18.77
CA ASP A 11 0.55 -18.67 -20.22
C ASP A 11 -0.52 -17.92 -21.03
N GLU A 12 -0.31 -17.79 -22.35
CA GLU A 12 -1.24 -17.10 -23.26
C GLU A 12 -2.63 -17.76 -23.32
N SER A 13 -2.74 -19.03 -22.93
CA SER A 13 -4.00 -19.76 -22.85
C SER A 13 -4.68 -19.65 -21.48
N GLY A 14 -4.06 -18.97 -20.51
CA GLY A 14 -4.58 -18.77 -19.16
C GLY A 14 -4.27 -19.89 -18.17
N HIS A 15 -3.35 -20.81 -18.49
CA HIS A 15 -2.95 -21.88 -17.59
C HIS A 15 -1.82 -21.46 -16.65
N LEU A 16 -1.91 -21.89 -15.38
CA LEU A 16 -0.85 -21.71 -14.39
C LEU A 16 0.25 -22.75 -14.57
N ILE A 17 1.46 -22.28 -14.87
CA ILE A 17 2.67 -23.09 -15.00
C ILE A 17 3.57 -22.78 -13.81
N ILE A 18 3.91 -23.81 -13.02
CA ILE A 18 4.87 -23.69 -11.92
C ILE A 18 6.24 -24.08 -12.46
N ASP A 19 7.22 -23.18 -12.35
CA ASP A 19 8.54 -23.37 -12.95
C ASP A 19 9.39 -24.43 -12.22
N GLU A 20 9.07 -24.68 -10.95
CA GLU A 20 9.81 -25.57 -10.06
C GLU A 20 8.92 -26.70 -9.49
N PRO A 21 9.49 -27.89 -9.24
CA PRO A 21 8.74 -29.01 -8.67
C PRO A 21 8.34 -28.75 -7.21
N LEU A 22 7.06 -28.92 -6.90
CA LEU A 22 6.52 -28.76 -5.55
C LEU A 22 6.59 -30.09 -4.77
N ASN A 23 7.57 -30.19 -3.87
CA ASN A 23 7.78 -31.37 -3.02
C ASN A 23 6.99 -31.27 -1.71
N ILE A 24 5.70 -31.61 -1.76
CA ILE A 24 4.81 -31.69 -0.57
C ILE A 24 4.14 -33.05 -0.49
N ALA A 25 3.64 -33.40 0.70
CA ALA A 25 2.87 -34.64 0.88
C ALA A 25 1.59 -34.62 0.02
N PRO A 26 1.16 -35.75 -0.56
CA PRO A 26 -0.08 -35.83 -1.34
C PRO A 26 -1.30 -35.40 -0.51
N GLY A 27 -2.14 -34.54 -1.08
CA GLY A 27 -3.33 -34.03 -0.41
C GLY A 27 -4.05 -32.96 -1.22
N LYS A 28 -5.22 -32.54 -0.75
CA LYS A 28 -5.92 -31.38 -1.30
C LYS A 28 -5.17 -30.11 -0.89
N VAL A 29 -5.00 -29.20 -1.85
CA VAL A 29 -4.35 -27.90 -1.64
C VAL A 29 -5.22 -26.79 -2.19
N GLU A 30 -5.05 -25.59 -1.63
CA GLU A 30 -5.64 -24.35 -2.14
C GLU A 30 -4.55 -23.54 -2.83
N VAL A 31 -4.90 -22.86 -3.93
CA VAL A 31 -3.98 -22.02 -4.71
C VAL A 31 -4.42 -20.57 -4.57
N ILE A 32 -3.51 -19.70 -4.14
CA ILE A 32 -3.73 -18.25 -4.02
C ILE A 32 -2.87 -17.56 -5.08
N ILE A 33 -3.49 -16.82 -5.99
CA ILE A 33 -2.80 -16.08 -7.06
C ILE A 33 -2.69 -14.61 -6.64
N LEU A 34 -1.46 -14.13 -6.50
CA LEU A 34 -1.14 -12.73 -6.23
C LEU A 34 -0.65 -12.08 -7.52
N GLN A 35 -1.54 -11.35 -8.22
CA GLN A 35 -1.14 -10.56 -9.38
C GLN A 35 -0.67 -9.18 -8.91
N PRO A 36 0.60 -8.80 -9.16
CA PRO A 36 1.00 -7.42 -8.97
C PRO A 36 0.22 -6.59 -9.98
N VAL A 37 -0.66 -5.72 -9.48
CA VAL A 37 -1.24 -4.68 -10.32
C VAL A 37 -0.06 -3.79 -10.72
N PRO A 38 0.25 -3.63 -12.02
CA PRO A 38 1.26 -2.67 -12.42
C PRO A 38 0.84 -1.35 -11.80
N SER A 39 1.72 -0.79 -10.97
CA SER A 39 1.58 0.60 -10.58
C SER A 39 1.53 1.34 -11.90
N LEU A 40 0.34 1.80 -12.28
CA LEU A 40 0.26 2.95 -13.15
C LEU A 40 1.11 3.97 -12.41
N GLU A 41 2.34 4.16 -12.88
CA GLU A 41 3.02 5.41 -12.74
C GLU A 41 2.05 6.39 -13.39
N THR A 42 1.09 6.86 -12.60
CA THR A 42 0.43 8.11 -12.87
C THR A 42 1.62 9.03 -13.10
N PRO A 43 1.79 9.62 -14.30
CA PRO A 43 2.70 10.75 -14.41
C PRO A 43 2.32 11.65 -13.25
N THR A 44 3.31 12.17 -12.54
CA THR A 44 3.15 13.16 -11.48
C THR A 44 2.34 14.33 -12.05
N GLU A 45 1.03 14.14 -12.12
CA GLU A 45 0.02 15.13 -12.30
C GLU A 45 0.09 15.85 -10.98
N SER A 46 0.70 17.03 -11.06
CA SER A 46 0.78 18.00 -9.98
C SER A 46 -0.43 17.81 -9.10
N GLN A 47 -0.20 17.29 -7.89
CA GLN A 47 -1.24 17.02 -6.91
C GLN A 47 -2.20 18.21 -6.96
N PRO A 48 -3.48 18.03 -7.32
CA PRO A 48 -4.40 19.14 -7.30
C PRO A 48 -4.36 19.67 -5.88
N GLU A 49 -4.02 20.96 -5.77
CA GLU A 49 -3.92 21.69 -4.51
C GLU A 49 -5.11 21.27 -3.65
N LYS A 50 -4.88 20.40 -2.64
CA LYS A 50 -5.99 19.76 -1.93
C LYS A 50 -6.86 20.90 -1.41
N PRO A 51 -8.16 20.93 -1.74
CA PRO A 51 -9.01 22.05 -1.35
C PRO A 51 -8.92 22.19 0.16
N ARG A 52 -8.51 23.39 0.62
CA ARG A 52 -8.38 23.70 2.05
C ARG A 52 -9.67 23.28 2.73
N ARG A 53 -9.57 22.28 3.61
CA ARG A 53 -10.74 21.69 4.27
C ARG A 53 -11.33 22.75 5.19
N LYS A 54 -12.50 23.28 4.83
CA LYS A 54 -13.26 24.14 5.74
C LYS A 54 -13.64 23.34 6.98
N SER A 55 -13.32 23.86 8.15
CA SER A 55 -13.68 23.19 9.39
C SER A 55 -15.21 23.28 9.57
N LYS A 56 -15.83 22.23 10.12
CA LYS A 56 -17.24 22.30 10.55
C LYS A 56 -17.39 23.01 11.91
N VAL A 57 -16.29 23.23 12.60
CA VAL A 57 -16.23 23.74 13.98
C VAL A 57 -15.55 25.10 13.96
N LYS A 58 -16.33 26.17 14.18
CA LYS A 58 -15.85 27.58 14.10
C LYS A 58 -14.56 27.84 14.88
N ALA A 59 -14.39 27.22 16.04
CA ALA A 59 -13.17 27.38 16.86
C ALA A 59 -11.88 26.94 16.14
N PHE A 60 -11.97 26.02 15.17
CA PHE A 60 -10.82 25.51 14.42
C PHE A 60 -10.77 26.01 12.97
N GLU A 61 -11.70 26.87 12.55
CA GLU A 61 -11.75 27.39 11.17
C GLU A 61 -10.42 28.04 10.76
N GLY A 62 -9.90 28.94 11.59
CA GLY A 62 -8.60 29.58 11.36
C GLY A 62 -7.40 28.62 11.37
N LEU A 63 -7.49 27.47 12.07
CA LEU A 63 -6.42 26.47 12.10
C LEU A 63 -6.36 25.69 10.78
N PHE A 64 -7.52 25.25 10.26
CA PHE A 64 -7.58 24.45 9.04
C PHE A 64 -7.41 25.29 7.76
N GLU A 65 -7.79 26.58 7.78
CA GLU A 65 -7.63 27.49 6.65
C GLU A 65 -6.20 28.00 6.49
N ASN A 66 -5.42 28.10 7.57
CA ASN A 66 -4.05 28.60 7.55
C ASN A 66 -2.99 27.49 7.71
N ALA A 67 -3.38 26.22 7.76
CA ALA A 67 -2.44 25.12 7.86
C ALA A 67 -1.50 25.10 6.64
N PRO A 68 -0.17 24.97 6.84
CA PRO A 68 0.76 24.87 5.73
C PRO A 68 0.50 23.57 4.94
N PRO A 69 0.73 23.59 3.61
CA PRO A 69 0.62 22.39 2.81
C PRO A 69 1.60 21.32 3.30
N THR A 70 1.18 20.06 3.20
CA THR A 70 2.04 18.93 3.53
C THR A 70 3.24 18.91 2.57
N PRO A 71 4.49 18.76 3.06
CA PRO A 71 5.65 18.66 2.19
C PRO A 71 5.52 17.50 1.18
N PRO A 72 6.06 17.64 -0.04
CA PRO A 72 5.98 16.60 -1.07
C PRO A 72 6.69 15.30 -0.66
N ASP A 73 7.71 15.37 0.21
CA ASP A 73 8.46 14.22 0.72
C ASP A 73 7.85 13.60 2.00
N PHE A 74 6.62 13.98 2.36
CA PHE A 74 5.99 13.49 3.59
C PHE A 74 5.55 12.03 3.45
N ASP A 75 6.24 11.13 4.14
CA ASP A 75 5.86 9.72 4.29
C ASP A 75 4.95 9.54 5.53
N PRO A 76 3.65 9.25 5.33
CA PRO A 76 2.69 9.11 6.43
C PRO A 76 2.98 7.90 7.32
N ASP A 77 3.54 6.82 6.78
CA ASP A 77 3.81 5.61 7.53
C ASP A 77 5.04 5.79 8.40
N ARG A 78 6.09 6.41 7.86
CA ARG A 78 7.26 6.80 8.65
C ARG A 78 6.90 7.76 9.79
N ALA A 79 6.10 8.79 9.51
CA ALA A 79 5.69 9.77 10.53
C ALA A 79 4.89 9.10 11.66
N ARG A 80 4.01 8.14 11.33
CA ARG A 80 3.28 7.34 12.34
C ARG A 80 4.22 6.50 13.17
N TRP A 81 5.20 5.84 12.55
CA TRP A 81 6.21 5.04 13.25
C TRP A 81 7.09 5.89 14.18
N GLU A 82 7.50 7.09 13.75
CA GLU A 82 8.25 8.02 14.60
C GLU A 82 7.43 8.47 15.81
N ALA A 83 6.15 8.83 15.62
CA ALA A 83 5.26 9.19 16.71
C ALA A 83 5.03 8.04 17.71
N LEU A 84 4.95 6.79 17.21
CA LEU A 84 4.84 5.61 18.08
C LEU A 84 6.12 5.35 18.85
N LYS A 85 7.30 5.54 18.23
CA LYS A 85 8.59 5.42 18.93
C LYS A 85 8.71 6.44 20.05
N GLU A 86 8.40 7.71 19.77
CA GLU A 86 8.41 8.79 20.77
C GLU A 86 7.42 8.51 21.91
N LYS A 87 6.20 8.06 21.59
CA LYS A 87 5.18 7.76 22.60
C LYS A 87 5.54 6.57 23.49
N HIS A 88 6.19 5.55 22.92
CA HIS A 88 6.48 4.29 23.61
C HIS A 88 7.94 4.19 24.09
N ASN A 89 8.75 5.24 23.93
CA ASN A 89 10.19 5.25 24.22
C ASN A 89 10.92 4.02 23.63
N LEU A 90 10.58 3.68 22.39
CA LEU A 90 11.19 2.55 21.65
C LEU A 90 12.53 2.94 21.02
#